data_AF-A0A1G3QC71-F1
#
_entry.id   AF-A0A1G3QC71-F1
#
_cell.length_a   1.000
_cell.length_b   1.000
_cell.length_c   1.000
_cell.angle_alpha   90.00
_cell.angle_beta   90.00
_cell.angle_gamma   90.00
#
_symmetry.space_group_name_H-M   'P 1'
#
loop_
_entity.id
_entity.type
_entity.pdbx_description
1 polymer ?
#
loop_
_entity_poly.entity_id
_entity_poly.type
_entity_poly.pdbx_seq_one_letter_code
_entity_poly.pdbx_strand_id
1 'polypeptide(L)'
;MRKIICATSIFFLHLSLLGCDSDIFDVMNSRKNIVIQYFALYKLLTNPTNPEPGSCNSISQYGITWTFDKEYQYGQFANGDYWVLGPVKVIGIDPQSVPTDGVTDANGFTPGHGSGWNTRTMNGAMINPSSRQGFDSELGAWVPGSGKLYSSNYDANYNVAKNISIDNPLIVQNGNSLFSTVSYLQGTRPQLSDAAVLTVLDSAPPKGSFRPPYAGTDKTVRFNLSDIRYEILPSLPLSGITTTMYFGGSSVVAQMKRPHVEWYGDRSGWTQYISPVNNMPGYGRQYQILISEASAMLISDSTDLSNIYGVTKEDLAIGIIQTAIDLYALVKQNKYWGAGGNLNHGRKWPILFAGLLLNDADMKNISSYPFIPVTPSNGADITNPFAEEQTHFYVSQSQINATHVPYWGDQSHSPYVGPDYRVTAIPYTSTDLELPEWGIDNTTVMTADNNNWATLYRQECGCGICGYVLAALAISGAKALYNKPEFFDYCDRYMTVTTKNTSDRQWSRFCEQMWDAYRADYGLGYVSVLGGVRQYETPSLSNGIIK
;
A
#
# COMPACT_ATOMS: atom_id res chain seq x y z
N MET A 1 37.04 9.77 -14.30
CA MET A 1 35.99 10.66 -13.74
C MET A 1 36.11 12.17 -14.10
N ARG A 2 36.95 12.60 -15.07
CA ARG A 2 37.04 14.02 -15.51
C ARG A 2 36.78 14.29 -17.01
N LYS A 3 36.14 13.37 -17.74
CA LYS A 3 35.79 13.55 -19.16
C LYS A 3 34.31 13.42 -19.50
N ILE A 4 33.42 13.23 -18.51
CA ILE A 4 31.97 13.05 -18.73
C ILE A 4 31.16 14.34 -18.54
N ILE A 5 31.76 15.40 -17.98
CA ILE A 5 31.04 16.65 -17.65
C ILE A 5 30.90 17.60 -18.86
N CYS A 6 31.57 17.35 -19.99
CA CYS A 6 31.57 18.27 -21.13
C CYS A 6 30.41 18.07 -22.13
N ALA A 7 29.65 16.97 -22.06
CA ALA A 7 28.60 16.66 -23.04
C ALA A 7 27.24 17.28 -22.69
N THR A 8 27.00 17.65 -21.42
CA THR A 8 25.69 18.12 -20.95
C THR A 8 25.44 19.60 -21.21
N SER A 9 26.49 20.39 -21.49
CA SER A 9 26.38 21.85 -21.65
C SER A 9 26.18 22.32 -23.10
N ILE A 10 26.29 21.42 -24.10
CA ILE A 10 26.11 21.77 -25.52
C ILE A 10 24.66 21.56 -25.97
N PHE A 11 23.85 20.81 -25.22
CA PHE A 11 22.49 20.44 -25.62
C PHE A 11 21.42 21.54 -25.40
N PHE A 12 21.72 22.58 -24.62
CA PHE A 12 20.78 23.68 -24.34
C PHE A 12 20.94 24.91 -25.25
N LEU A 13 21.96 24.96 -26.12
CA LEU A 13 22.30 26.18 -26.88
C LEU A 13 21.96 26.15 -28.39
N HIS A 14 21.16 25.19 -28.87
CA HIS A 14 20.82 25.08 -30.30
C HIS A 14 19.32 25.13 -30.63
N LEU A 15 18.46 25.49 -29.66
CA LEU A 15 17.00 25.50 -29.86
C LEU A 15 16.39 26.85 -30.25
N SER A 16 17.16 27.79 -30.80
CA SER A 16 16.64 29.12 -31.17
C SER A 16 16.86 29.55 -32.61
N LEU A 17 17.27 28.66 -33.52
CA LEU A 17 17.42 29.00 -34.93
C LEU A 17 16.97 27.86 -35.83
N LEU A 18 15.95 28.17 -36.65
CA LEU A 18 15.52 27.60 -37.94
C LEU A 18 14.07 27.10 -37.94
N GLY A 19 13.28 27.77 -38.77
CA GLY A 19 11.83 27.60 -38.96
C GLY A 19 11.46 26.57 -40.03
N CYS A 20 10.15 26.52 -40.30
CA CYS A 20 9.41 25.77 -41.32
C CYS A 20 10.22 24.93 -42.32
N ASP A 21 10.01 23.62 -42.34
CA ASP A 21 9.28 22.95 -43.43
C ASP A 21 9.08 21.45 -43.13
N SER A 22 8.16 20.86 -43.90
CA SER A 22 7.61 19.50 -43.79
C SER A 22 8.64 18.38 -43.93
N ASP A 23 9.15 17.84 -42.80
CA ASP A 23 9.84 16.53 -42.73
C ASP A 23 9.90 15.94 -41.30
N ILE A 24 8.85 16.20 -40.50
CA ILE A 24 8.81 15.81 -39.08
C ILE A 24 8.57 14.31 -38.85
N PHE A 25 7.98 13.57 -39.79
CA PHE A 25 7.58 12.17 -39.56
C PHE A 25 8.74 11.16 -39.60
N ASP A 26 9.71 11.30 -40.51
CA ASP A 26 10.85 10.37 -40.60
C ASP A 26 11.94 10.66 -39.55
N VAL A 27 12.04 11.91 -39.10
CA VAL A 27 12.89 12.30 -37.96
C VAL A 27 12.32 11.75 -36.64
N MET A 28 11.00 11.60 -36.50
CA MET A 28 10.40 11.01 -35.30
C MET A 28 10.59 9.48 -35.21
N ASN A 29 10.59 8.76 -36.33
CA ASN A 29 10.82 7.30 -36.33
C ASN A 29 12.30 6.93 -36.09
N SER A 30 13.25 7.70 -36.64
CA SER A 30 14.67 7.51 -36.32
C SER A 30 15.00 7.88 -34.86
N ARG A 31 14.29 8.87 -34.28
CA ARG A 31 14.41 9.24 -32.85
C ARG A 31 13.82 8.20 -31.89
N LYS A 32 12.78 7.45 -32.26
CA LYS A 32 12.29 6.30 -31.48
C LYS A 32 13.38 5.24 -31.31
N ASN A 33 14.10 4.91 -32.37
CA ASN A 33 15.19 3.92 -32.32
C ASN A 33 16.38 4.39 -31.47
N ILE A 34 16.71 5.69 -31.51
CA ILE A 34 17.77 6.26 -30.67
C ILE A 34 17.36 6.29 -29.19
N VAL A 35 16.11 6.65 -28.88
CA VAL A 35 15.59 6.62 -27.50
C VAL A 35 15.55 5.18 -26.97
N ILE A 36 15.11 4.20 -27.77
CA ILE A 36 15.13 2.77 -27.41
C ILE A 36 16.56 2.28 -27.14
N GLN A 37 17.54 2.66 -27.97
CA GLN A 37 18.94 2.32 -27.74
C GLN A 37 19.51 2.99 -26.48
N TYR A 38 19.18 4.25 -26.20
CA TYR A 38 19.58 4.92 -24.96
C TYR A 38 18.92 4.32 -23.71
N PHE A 39 17.67 3.84 -23.80
CA PHE A 39 17.02 3.10 -22.71
C PHE A 39 17.59 1.69 -22.53
N ALA A 40 17.98 1.00 -23.60
CA ALA A 40 18.69 -0.28 -23.52
C ALA A 40 20.11 -0.12 -22.94
N LEU A 41 20.82 0.94 -23.31
CA LEU A 41 22.14 1.28 -22.76
C LEU A 41 22.03 1.78 -21.30
N TYR A 42 20.97 2.52 -20.96
CA TYR A 42 20.64 2.88 -19.58
C TYR A 42 20.30 1.61 -18.79
N LYS A 43 19.48 0.68 -19.28
CA LYS A 43 19.23 -0.63 -18.63
C LYS A 43 20.50 -1.48 -18.47
N LEU A 44 21.49 -1.40 -19.35
CA LEU A 44 22.80 -2.04 -19.15
C LEU A 44 23.66 -1.34 -18.09
N LEU A 45 23.41 -0.05 -17.84
CA LEU A 45 24.10 0.78 -16.83
C LEU A 45 23.31 0.91 -15.50
N THR A 46 22.03 0.56 -15.48
CA THR A 46 21.09 0.74 -14.36
C THR A 46 20.19 -0.46 -14.12
N ASN A 47 20.44 -1.60 -14.78
CA ASN A 47 19.99 -2.88 -14.26
C ASN A 47 20.40 -2.89 -12.80
N PRO A 48 19.47 -2.93 -11.84
CA PRO A 48 19.83 -3.20 -10.47
C PRO A 48 20.10 -4.70 -10.45
N THR A 49 21.20 -5.14 -11.08
CA THR A 49 21.85 -6.34 -10.60
C THR A 49 22.17 -5.99 -9.16
N ASN A 50 21.44 -6.61 -8.23
CA ASN A 50 21.79 -6.60 -6.82
C ASN A 50 23.32 -6.67 -6.74
N PRO A 51 23.98 -5.74 -6.03
CA PRO A 51 25.42 -5.75 -5.96
C PRO A 51 25.84 -7.15 -5.53
N GLU A 52 26.77 -7.73 -6.29
CA GLU A 52 27.29 -9.05 -5.96
C GLU A 52 27.76 -9.02 -4.50
N PRO A 53 27.59 -10.12 -3.75
CA PRO A 53 27.93 -10.14 -2.33
C PRO A 53 29.32 -9.56 -2.07
N GLY A 54 29.37 -8.59 -1.17
CA GLY A 54 30.56 -7.81 -0.87
C GLY A 54 30.91 -7.86 0.61
N SER A 55 31.96 -7.13 0.99
CA SER A 55 32.33 -6.86 2.38
C SER A 55 32.26 -5.36 2.61
N CYS A 56 31.60 -4.91 3.68
CA CYS A 56 31.57 -3.49 4.06
C CYS A 56 31.40 -3.32 5.56
N ASN A 57 31.80 -2.17 6.08
CA ASN A 57 31.55 -1.77 7.47
C ASN A 57 30.40 -0.75 7.60
N SER A 58 29.70 -0.44 6.51
CA SER A 58 28.52 0.43 6.54
C SER A 58 27.59 0.16 5.37
N ILE A 59 26.28 0.17 5.61
CA ILE A 59 25.24 0.04 4.58
C ILE A 59 24.32 1.24 4.67
N SER A 60 24.05 1.88 3.52
CA SER A 60 23.10 2.99 3.42
C SER A 60 21.91 2.60 2.53
N GLN A 61 20.69 2.85 3.01
CA GLN A 61 19.45 2.62 2.29
C GLN A 61 18.40 3.66 2.70
N TYR A 62 17.79 4.33 1.72
CA TYR A 62 16.69 5.29 1.92
C TYR A 62 16.97 6.40 2.96
N GLY A 63 18.19 6.93 2.95
CA GLY A 63 18.60 7.98 3.90
C GLY A 63 18.95 7.47 5.30
N ILE A 64 18.94 6.14 5.51
CA ILE A 64 19.38 5.49 6.75
C ILE A 64 20.73 4.83 6.49
N THR A 65 21.70 5.03 7.38
CA THR A 65 23.01 4.35 7.33
C THR A 65 23.24 3.58 8.62
N TRP A 66 23.51 2.27 8.51
CA TRP A 66 23.98 1.44 9.60
C TRP A 66 25.50 1.29 9.49
N THR A 67 26.22 1.58 10.58
CA THR A 67 27.68 1.42 10.67
C THR A 67 28.02 0.27 11.60
N PHE A 68 28.93 -0.60 11.18
CA PHE A 68 29.34 -1.80 11.90
C PHE A 68 30.76 -1.66 12.50
N ASP A 69 31.08 -2.47 13.50
CA ASP A 69 32.38 -2.46 14.19
C ASP A 69 33.57 -2.89 13.31
N LYS A 70 33.29 -3.65 12.26
CA LYS A 70 34.24 -4.15 11.27
C LYS A 70 33.52 -4.40 9.95
N GLU A 71 34.22 -4.93 8.96
CA GLU A 71 33.55 -5.37 7.75
C GLU A 71 32.76 -6.67 7.94
N TYR A 72 31.57 -6.72 7.35
CA TYR A 72 30.70 -7.89 7.27
C TYR A 72 30.33 -8.20 5.83
N GLN A 73 30.11 -9.47 5.55
CA GLN A 73 29.59 -9.89 4.25
C GLN A 73 28.13 -9.47 4.10
N TYR A 74 27.77 -8.91 2.95
CA TYR A 74 26.44 -8.40 2.68
C TYR A 74 26.00 -8.67 1.24
N GLY A 75 24.71 -8.52 0.97
CA GLY A 75 24.14 -8.50 -0.37
C GLY A 75 22.70 -7.97 -0.34
N GLN A 76 21.95 -8.18 -1.42
CA GLN A 76 20.56 -7.72 -1.53
C GLN A 76 19.59 -8.84 -1.90
N PHE A 77 18.36 -8.74 -1.39
CA PHE A 77 17.21 -9.51 -1.82
C PHE A 77 16.64 -9.00 -3.14
N ALA A 78 15.69 -9.72 -3.74
CA ALA A 78 15.06 -9.39 -5.02
C ALA A 78 14.49 -7.96 -5.08
N ASN A 79 13.96 -7.44 -3.96
CA ASN A 79 13.43 -6.08 -3.88
C ASN A 79 14.50 -4.99 -3.63
N GLY A 80 15.78 -5.38 -3.49
CA GLY A 80 16.89 -4.48 -3.22
C GLY A 80 17.15 -4.17 -1.74
N ASP A 81 16.36 -4.72 -0.80
CA ASP A 81 16.67 -4.62 0.62
C ASP A 81 17.94 -5.40 0.97
N TYR A 82 18.71 -4.90 1.93
CA TYR A 82 19.98 -5.51 2.31
C TYR A 82 19.83 -6.67 3.30
N TRP A 83 20.69 -7.67 3.12
CA TRP A 83 21.06 -8.63 4.15
C TRP A 83 22.54 -8.49 4.52
N VAL A 84 22.88 -8.89 5.75
CA VAL A 84 24.25 -8.97 6.26
C VAL A 84 24.43 -10.29 7.03
N LEU A 85 25.61 -10.91 6.92
CA LEU A 85 25.92 -12.11 7.70
C LEU A 85 26.33 -11.74 9.11
N GLY A 86 25.62 -12.29 10.09
CA GLY A 86 25.80 -11.93 11.49
C GLY A 86 26.28 -13.07 12.40
N PRO A 87 26.18 -12.86 13.72
CA PRO A 87 25.62 -11.67 14.36
C PRO A 87 26.44 -10.41 14.04
N VAL A 88 25.79 -9.26 13.92
CA VAL A 88 26.47 -7.98 13.63
C VAL A 88 26.45 -7.06 14.84
N LYS A 89 27.53 -6.31 15.03
CA LYS A 89 27.59 -5.20 15.99
C LYS A 89 27.43 -3.89 15.26
N VAL A 90 26.27 -3.26 15.43
CA VAL A 90 25.99 -1.92 14.94
C VAL A 90 26.53 -0.92 15.94
N ILE A 91 27.45 -0.06 15.51
CA ILE A 91 28.09 0.98 16.32
C ILE A 91 27.57 2.39 16.01
N GLY A 92 26.70 2.52 15.01
CA GLY A 92 26.02 3.76 14.69
C GLY A 92 24.85 3.55 13.74
N ILE A 93 23.83 4.39 13.89
CA ILE A 93 22.73 4.54 12.94
C ILE A 93 22.61 6.04 12.66
N ASP A 94 22.61 6.41 11.39
CA ASP A 94 22.37 7.78 10.92
C ASP A 94 21.07 7.83 10.12
N PRO A 95 20.16 8.79 10.37
CA PRO A 95 20.24 9.80 11.43
C PRO A 95 20.11 9.19 12.83
N GLN A 96 20.80 9.81 13.81
CA GLN A 96 20.86 9.30 15.18
C GLN A 96 19.51 9.42 15.91
N SER A 97 19.24 8.45 16.79
CA SER A 97 18.10 8.48 17.71
C SER A 97 18.51 9.07 19.06
N VAL A 98 18.44 10.39 19.16
CA VAL A 98 18.77 11.15 20.38
C VAL A 98 17.55 11.90 20.91
N PRO A 99 17.39 12.03 22.24
CA PRO A 99 16.42 12.95 22.82
C PRO A 99 16.84 14.39 22.51
N THR A 100 15.94 15.15 21.90
CA THR A 100 16.15 16.55 21.55
C THR A 100 15.03 17.38 22.17
N ASP A 101 15.38 18.40 22.95
CA ASP A 101 14.41 19.36 23.46
C ASP A 101 13.91 20.24 22.30
N GLY A 102 12.62 20.50 22.28
CA GLY A 102 11.97 21.22 21.21
C GLY A 102 10.57 21.70 21.53
N VAL A 103 9.99 22.40 20.57
CA VAL A 103 8.55 22.66 20.48
C VAL A 103 8.05 22.09 19.17
N THR A 104 6.96 21.34 19.24
CA THR A 104 6.21 20.89 18.06
C THR A 104 4.93 21.71 17.92
N ASP A 105 4.81 22.38 16.77
CA ASP A 105 3.61 23.13 16.39
C ASP A 105 3.13 22.72 14.97
N ALA A 106 2.24 23.52 14.39
CA ALA A 106 1.70 23.27 13.05
C ALA A 106 2.73 23.32 11.92
N ASN A 107 3.88 23.96 12.15
CA ASN A 107 4.98 24.05 11.21
C ASN A 107 6.02 22.95 11.42
N GLY A 108 5.92 22.19 12.52
CA GLY A 108 6.79 21.07 12.82
C GLY A 108 7.54 21.21 14.13
N PHE A 109 8.52 20.33 14.31
CA PHE A 109 9.43 20.32 15.45
C PHE A 109 10.59 21.29 15.24
N THR A 110 10.73 22.22 16.17
CA THR A 110 11.86 23.16 16.23
C THR A 110 12.73 22.80 17.45
N PRO A 111 14.02 22.44 17.26
CA PRO A 111 14.92 22.13 18.36
C PRO A 111 15.37 23.38 19.13
N GLY A 112 15.67 23.23 20.42
CA GLY A 112 16.06 24.32 21.31
C GLY A 112 15.74 24.02 22.78
N HIS A 113 15.84 25.03 23.65
CA HIS A 113 15.60 24.86 25.09
C HIS A 113 14.86 26.06 25.67
N GLY A 114 13.93 25.82 26.59
CA GLY A 114 13.18 26.88 27.27
C GLY A 114 12.02 26.36 28.13
N SER A 115 11.36 27.28 28.83
CA SER A 115 10.15 26.95 29.59
C SER A 115 9.02 26.52 28.64
N GLY A 116 8.39 25.37 28.92
CA GLY A 116 7.30 24.81 28.11
C GLY A 116 7.74 23.95 26.93
N TRP A 117 9.04 23.67 26.78
CA TRP A 117 9.59 22.78 25.75
C TRP A 117 9.48 21.32 26.20
N ASN A 118 9.31 20.41 25.24
CA ASN A 118 9.24 18.98 25.47
C ASN A 118 10.41 18.27 24.81
N THR A 119 10.82 17.12 25.34
CA THR A 119 11.86 16.29 24.74
C THR A 119 11.24 15.31 23.75
N ARG A 120 11.64 15.39 22.48
CA ARG A 120 11.28 14.44 21.41
C ARG A 120 12.46 13.51 21.12
N THR A 121 12.23 12.20 21.12
CA THR A 121 13.19 11.21 20.61
C THR A 121 12.75 10.80 19.20
N MET A 122 13.62 11.00 18.21
CA MET A 122 13.32 10.77 16.78
C MET A 122 14.16 9.62 16.20
N ASN A 123 13.89 9.24 14.94
CA ASN A 123 14.73 8.35 14.13
C ASN A 123 15.03 6.99 14.77
N GLY A 124 14.07 6.44 15.50
CA GLY A 124 14.25 5.19 16.20
C GLY A 124 14.33 3.97 15.27
N ALA A 125 14.80 2.87 15.85
CA ALA A 125 14.82 1.57 15.21
C ALA A 125 14.29 0.49 16.17
N MET A 126 13.80 -0.60 15.61
CA MET A 126 13.27 -1.75 16.35
C MET A 126 13.80 -3.05 15.75
N ILE A 127 14.05 -4.05 16.59
CA ILE A 127 14.24 -5.44 16.15
C ILE A 127 12.86 -6.07 16.00
N ASN A 128 12.56 -6.61 14.82
CA ASN A 128 11.30 -7.30 14.50
C ASN A 128 10.04 -6.59 15.04
N PRO A 129 9.64 -5.42 14.49
CA PRO A 129 8.50 -4.63 14.99
C PRO A 129 7.21 -5.45 15.20
N SER A 130 6.41 -5.10 16.21
CA SER A 130 5.20 -5.87 16.58
C SER A 130 4.02 -5.04 17.10
N SER A 131 4.02 -4.54 18.35
CA SER A 131 2.80 -3.99 19.02
C SER A 131 2.93 -2.58 19.61
N ARG A 132 4.13 -2.15 20.00
CA ARG A 132 4.45 -0.77 20.45
C ARG A 132 5.57 -0.21 19.60
N GLN A 133 5.63 1.11 19.41
CA GLN A 133 6.59 1.71 18.48
C GLN A 133 7.76 2.34 19.22
N GLY A 134 8.97 2.11 18.73
CA GLY A 134 10.20 2.72 19.23
C GLY A 134 10.75 3.82 18.33
N PHE A 135 9.99 4.30 17.35
CA PHE A 135 10.49 5.15 16.26
C PHE A 135 10.53 6.62 16.62
N ASP A 136 9.43 7.17 17.15
CA ASP A 136 9.33 8.59 17.46
C ASP A 136 8.40 8.86 18.65
N SER A 137 8.88 9.57 19.66
CA SER A 137 8.12 9.79 20.91
C SER A 137 6.88 10.69 20.75
N GLU A 138 6.78 11.43 19.65
CA GLU A 138 5.62 12.25 19.32
C GLU A 138 4.71 11.61 18.25
N LEU A 139 5.03 10.39 17.80
CA LEU A 139 4.20 9.68 16.84
C LEU A 139 2.80 9.40 17.41
N GLY A 140 1.78 9.83 16.67
CA GLY A 140 0.37 9.76 17.06
C GLY A 140 -0.04 10.83 18.07
N ALA A 141 0.89 11.59 18.65
CA ALA A 141 0.58 12.56 19.70
C ALA A 141 -0.07 13.81 19.12
N TRP A 142 0.48 14.44 18.08
CA TRP A 142 0.05 15.78 17.66
C TRP A 142 -0.97 15.77 16.51
N VAL A 143 -2.09 16.49 16.66
CA VAL A 143 -3.09 16.69 15.60
C VAL A 143 -3.35 18.18 15.37
N PRO A 144 -2.94 18.74 14.20
CA PRO A 144 -3.22 20.14 13.88
C PRO A 144 -4.71 20.44 13.93
N GLY A 145 -5.08 21.58 14.50
CA GLY A 145 -6.46 22.07 14.56
C GLY A 145 -7.29 21.59 15.76
N SER A 146 -6.90 20.51 16.44
CA SER A 146 -7.59 20.04 17.66
C SER A 146 -6.81 20.29 18.95
N GLY A 147 -5.49 20.52 18.86
CA GLY A 147 -4.60 20.67 20.02
C GLY A 147 -4.52 19.42 20.91
N LYS A 148 -5.12 18.30 20.50
CA LYS A 148 -5.18 17.08 21.30
C LYS A 148 -3.89 16.28 21.14
N LEU A 149 -3.26 16.03 22.28
CA LEU A 149 -2.28 14.96 22.44
C LEU A 149 -3.04 13.64 22.56
N TYR A 150 -2.91 12.74 21.58
CA TYR A 150 -3.26 11.34 21.82
C TYR A 150 -2.06 10.65 22.46
N SER A 151 -2.28 9.56 23.21
CA SER A 151 -1.16 8.79 23.77
C SER A 151 -0.27 8.33 22.62
N SER A 152 0.98 8.80 22.57
CA SER A 152 1.95 8.14 21.72
C SER A 152 2.10 6.74 22.27
N ASN A 153 1.86 5.72 21.45
CA ASN A 153 2.21 4.33 21.80
C ASN A 153 3.73 4.12 21.70
N TYR A 154 4.49 5.19 21.96
CA TYR A 154 5.92 5.18 22.03
C TYR A 154 6.35 4.44 23.29
N ASP A 155 7.30 3.54 23.12
CA ASP A 155 7.92 2.84 24.23
C ASP A 155 9.43 2.82 24.00
N ALA A 156 10.16 3.55 24.83
CA ALA A 156 11.59 3.71 24.71
C ALA A 156 12.35 2.37 24.81
N ASN A 157 11.75 1.33 25.43
CA ASN A 157 12.35 0.00 25.52
C ASN A 157 12.40 -0.71 24.16
N TYR A 158 11.54 -0.32 23.22
CA TYR A 158 11.54 -0.85 21.86
C TYR A 158 12.49 -0.08 20.93
N ASN A 159 12.93 1.12 21.32
CA ASN A 159 13.89 1.89 20.53
C ASN A 159 15.32 1.38 20.78
N VAL A 160 15.77 0.46 19.94
CA VAL A 160 17.12 -0.12 20.01
C VAL A 160 18.20 0.81 19.44
N ALA A 161 17.82 1.94 18.82
CA ALA A 161 18.76 2.90 18.23
C ALA A 161 19.34 3.90 19.25
N LYS A 162 18.88 3.86 20.50
CA LYS A 162 19.33 4.80 21.54
C LYS A 162 20.73 4.46 22.05
N ASN A 163 21.57 5.47 22.18
CA ASN A 163 22.90 5.39 22.81
C ASN A 163 23.83 4.33 22.17
N ILE A 164 23.66 4.02 20.89
CA ILE A 164 24.58 3.15 20.16
C ILE A 164 25.91 3.88 19.96
N SER A 165 27.01 3.22 20.28
CA SER A 165 28.37 3.70 20.02
C SER A 165 29.34 2.53 19.86
N ILE A 166 30.63 2.80 19.64
CA ILE A 166 31.67 1.78 19.62
C ILE A 166 31.81 1.06 20.98
N ASP A 167 31.63 1.78 22.09
CA ASP A 167 31.72 1.25 23.45
C ASP A 167 30.41 0.59 23.92
N ASN A 168 29.29 0.92 23.25
CA ASN A 168 27.97 0.34 23.50
C ASN A 168 27.30 -0.09 22.18
N PRO A 169 27.81 -1.15 21.51
CA PRO A 169 27.27 -1.60 20.24
C PRO A 169 25.91 -2.29 20.41
N LEU A 170 24.99 -2.05 19.48
CA LEU A 170 23.79 -2.87 19.33
C LEU A 170 24.16 -4.19 18.65
N ILE A 171 23.98 -5.31 19.36
CA ILE A 171 24.18 -6.64 18.79
C ILE A 171 22.87 -7.11 18.16
N VAL A 172 22.85 -7.24 16.83
CA VAL A 172 21.72 -7.82 16.10
C VAL A 172 22.05 -9.27 15.78
N GLN A 173 21.28 -10.18 16.37
CA GLN A 173 21.46 -11.62 16.20
C GLN A 173 20.95 -12.11 14.84
N ASN A 174 21.48 -13.24 14.37
CA ASN A 174 20.97 -13.93 13.19
C ASN A 174 19.47 -14.24 13.33
N GLY A 175 18.75 -14.21 12.21
CA GLY A 175 17.30 -14.41 12.21
C GLY A 175 16.54 -13.20 12.76
N ASN A 176 17.08 -11.98 12.63
CA ASN A 176 16.38 -10.76 13.00
C ASN A 176 16.47 -9.70 11.90
N SER A 177 15.46 -8.85 11.83
CA SER A 177 15.48 -7.62 11.04
C SER A 177 15.64 -6.42 11.97
N LEU A 178 16.60 -5.55 11.65
CA LEU A 178 16.68 -4.20 12.20
C LEU A 178 15.86 -3.27 11.30
N PHE A 179 14.72 -2.82 11.81
CA PHE A 179 13.81 -1.91 11.13
C PHE A 179 14.06 -0.48 11.62
N SER A 180 14.59 0.37 10.76
CA SER A 180 14.97 1.75 11.10
C SER A 180 14.09 2.75 10.37
N THR A 181 13.87 3.90 11.00
CA THR A 181 12.99 4.95 10.46
C THR A 181 13.68 6.32 10.49
N VAL A 182 13.24 7.21 9.61
CA VAL A 182 13.54 8.64 9.67
C VAL A 182 12.25 9.36 10.03
N SER A 183 12.31 10.16 11.09
CA SER A 183 11.20 10.99 11.52
C SER A 183 10.96 12.13 10.55
N TYR A 184 9.69 12.40 10.24
CA TYR A 184 9.32 13.62 9.56
C TYR A 184 9.15 14.75 10.59
N LEU A 185 9.86 15.85 10.36
CA LEU A 185 9.86 16.96 11.31
C LEU A 185 8.55 17.73 11.32
N GLN A 186 7.73 17.62 10.26
CA GLN A 186 6.38 18.18 10.27
C GLN A 186 5.54 17.45 11.31
N GLY A 187 4.87 18.19 12.19
CA GLY A 187 4.13 17.61 13.32
C GLY A 187 2.86 16.87 12.89
N THR A 188 2.51 16.89 11.61
CA THR A 188 1.26 16.37 11.06
C THR A 188 1.39 14.92 10.59
N ARG A 189 0.28 14.33 10.10
CA ARG A 189 0.32 13.06 9.37
C ARG A 189 0.93 13.29 7.97
N PRO A 190 1.82 12.40 7.47
CA PRO A 190 2.54 11.36 8.21
C PRO A 190 3.69 11.94 9.05
N GLN A 191 4.11 11.23 10.10
CA GLN A 191 5.18 11.68 11.00
C GLN A 191 6.50 10.94 10.78
N LEU A 192 6.56 10.03 9.80
CA LEU A 192 7.78 9.39 9.32
C LEU A 192 8.01 9.76 7.85
N SER A 193 9.27 9.92 7.44
CA SER A 193 9.61 10.19 6.04
C SER A 193 10.01 8.91 5.32
N ASP A 194 10.88 8.12 5.94
CA ASP A 194 11.51 6.95 5.33
C ASP A 194 11.59 5.80 6.34
N ALA A 195 11.59 4.58 5.82
CA ALA A 195 11.93 3.39 6.60
C ALA A 195 12.74 2.40 5.75
N ALA A 196 13.63 1.66 6.40
CA ALA A 196 14.47 0.65 5.76
C ALA A 196 14.65 -0.59 6.65
N VAL A 197 14.92 -1.73 6.02
CA VAL A 197 15.09 -3.02 6.69
C VAL A 197 16.49 -3.55 6.43
N LEU A 198 17.25 -3.81 7.49
CA LEU A 198 18.47 -4.60 7.43
C LEU A 198 18.20 -5.99 8.01
N THR A 199 18.35 -7.04 7.19
CA THR A 199 18.12 -8.42 7.65
C THR A 199 19.44 -9.09 8.01
N VAL A 200 19.53 -9.68 9.20
CA VAL A 200 20.74 -10.37 9.67
C VAL A 200 20.56 -11.88 9.54
N LEU A 201 21.40 -12.52 8.72
CA LEU A 201 21.31 -13.94 8.39
C LEU A 201 22.54 -14.71 8.88
N ASP A 202 22.40 -16.02 9.03
CA ASP A 202 23.50 -16.94 9.33
C ASP A 202 24.30 -17.36 8.09
N SER A 203 23.68 -17.26 6.91
CA SER A 203 24.23 -17.66 5.63
C SER A 203 23.66 -16.81 4.50
N ALA A 204 24.39 -16.69 3.38
CA ALA A 204 23.94 -15.91 2.24
C ALA A 204 22.74 -16.63 1.58
N PRO A 205 21.61 -15.92 1.32
CA PRO A 205 20.46 -16.51 0.67
C PRO A 205 20.77 -16.75 -0.82
N PRO A 206 20.07 -17.70 -1.49
CA PRO A 206 20.19 -17.87 -2.94
C PRO A 206 19.93 -16.56 -3.70
N LYS A 207 20.64 -16.35 -4.81
CA LYS A 207 20.42 -15.19 -5.69
C LYS A 207 18.95 -15.13 -6.13
N GLY A 208 18.35 -13.95 -6.09
CA GLY A 208 16.93 -13.75 -6.39
C GLY A 208 15.96 -14.06 -5.25
N SER A 209 16.45 -14.33 -4.03
CA SER A 209 15.56 -14.57 -2.89
C SER A 209 14.79 -13.31 -2.49
N PHE A 210 13.54 -13.46 -2.11
CA PHE A 210 12.75 -12.41 -1.44
C PHE A 210 13.21 -12.21 0.00
N ARG A 211 13.06 -10.99 0.52
CA ARG A 211 13.36 -10.70 1.93
C ARG A 211 12.33 -11.43 2.81
N PRO A 212 12.75 -12.09 3.90
CA PRO A 212 11.80 -12.56 4.91
C PRO A 212 11.07 -11.37 5.56
N PRO A 213 9.92 -11.59 6.20
CA PRO A 213 9.14 -10.49 6.76
C PRO A 213 9.92 -9.64 7.77
N TYR A 214 9.74 -8.31 7.76
CA TYR A 214 10.46 -7.45 8.72
C TYR A 214 9.97 -7.67 10.15
N ALA A 215 8.69 -7.99 10.32
CA ALA A 215 8.05 -8.25 11.61
C ALA A 215 8.11 -9.73 11.99
N GLY A 216 7.88 -10.03 13.26
CA GLY A 216 7.84 -11.40 13.77
C GLY A 216 9.20 -12.10 13.85
N THR A 217 9.23 -13.33 14.34
CA THR A 217 10.47 -14.09 14.60
C THR A 217 10.80 -15.11 13.51
N ASP A 218 9.85 -15.42 12.63
CA ASP A 218 10.08 -16.30 11.48
C ASP A 218 10.82 -15.51 10.38
N LYS A 219 12.10 -15.82 10.20
CA LYS A 219 12.98 -15.21 9.18
C LYS A 219 13.41 -16.21 8.11
N THR A 220 12.65 -17.29 7.91
CA THR A 220 12.94 -18.23 6.83
C THR A 220 12.81 -17.53 5.47
N VAL A 221 13.85 -17.63 4.66
CA VAL A 221 13.87 -17.15 3.27
C VAL A 221 13.09 -18.16 2.42
N ARG A 222 11.79 -17.89 2.21
CA ARG A 222 10.83 -18.85 1.64
C ARG A 222 10.72 -18.85 0.11
N PHE A 223 10.98 -17.72 -0.53
CA PHE A 223 10.62 -17.50 -1.94
C PHE A 223 11.77 -16.92 -2.74
N ASN A 224 11.80 -17.21 -4.03
CA ASN A 224 12.76 -16.73 -5.01
C ASN A 224 12.04 -16.19 -6.27
N LEU A 225 12.71 -15.33 -7.04
CA LEU A 225 12.24 -14.89 -8.36
C LEU A 225 11.88 -16.05 -9.28
N SER A 226 12.61 -17.17 -9.20
CA SER A 226 12.33 -18.36 -10.00
C SER A 226 10.99 -19.03 -9.67
N ASP A 227 10.39 -18.72 -8.53
CA ASP A 227 9.12 -19.31 -8.09
C ASP A 227 7.90 -18.57 -8.66
N ILE A 228 8.11 -17.40 -9.29
CA ILE A 228 7.03 -16.56 -9.78
C ILE A 228 6.41 -17.16 -11.03
N ARG A 229 5.12 -17.49 -10.95
CA ARG A 229 4.30 -17.98 -12.05
C ARG A 229 3.70 -16.85 -12.88
N TYR A 230 4.47 -16.25 -13.78
CA TYR A 230 3.95 -15.20 -14.67
C TYR A 230 2.88 -15.71 -15.63
N GLU A 231 2.88 -17.01 -15.94
CA GLU A 231 1.95 -17.65 -16.89
C GLU A 231 0.49 -17.63 -16.44
N ILE A 232 0.21 -17.40 -15.15
CA ILE A 232 -1.17 -17.25 -14.65
C ILE A 232 -1.72 -15.83 -14.86
N LEU A 233 -0.87 -14.86 -15.20
CA LEU A 233 -1.28 -13.47 -15.42
C LEU A 233 -1.85 -13.31 -16.83
N PRO A 234 -3.02 -12.67 -16.97
CA PRO A 234 -3.52 -12.22 -18.26
C PRO A 234 -2.54 -11.27 -18.97
N SER A 235 -2.76 -11.10 -20.28
CA SER A 235 -2.05 -10.15 -21.13
C SER A 235 -3.04 -9.21 -21.81
N LEU A 236 -3.63 -8.31 -21.02
CA LEU A 236 -4.64 -7.37 -21.50
C LEU A 236 -4.00 -6.23 -22.29
N PRO A 237 -4.34 -6.02 -23.58
CA PRO A 237 -3.79 -4.92 -24.36
C PRO A 237 -4.06 -3.55 -23.72
N LEU A 238 -3.18 -2.58 -23.94
CA LEU A 238 -3.44 -1.19 -23.55
C LEU A 238 -3.93 -0.33 -24.72
N SER A 239 -4.28 -0.97 -25.85
CA SER A 239 -4.88 -0.29 -26.99
C SER A 239 -6.19 0.40 -26.60
N GLY A 240 -6.23 1.74 -26.70
CA GLY A 240 -7.41 2.54 -26.32
C GLY A 240 -7.41 3.01 -24.86
N ILE A 241 -6.45 2.56 -24.04
CA ILE A 241 -6.20 3.09 -22.70
C ILE A 241 -5.28 4.30 -22.86
N THR A 242 -5.85 5.50 -22.89
CA THR A 242 -5.15 6.75 -23.27
C THR A 242 -4.78 7.63 -22.10
N THR A 243 -5.15 7.25 -20.87
CA THR A 243 -5.09 8.13 -19.70
C THR A 243 -3.90 7.88 -18.79
N THR A 244 -3.70 8.84 -17.89
CA THR A 244 -2.65 8.82 -16.87
C THR A 244 -3.08 8.01 -15.65
N MET A 245 -2.13 7.23 -15.12
CA MET A 245 -2.18 6.70 -13.76
C MET A 245 -2.15 7.85 -12.74
N TYR A 246 -2.71 7.63 -11.56
CA TYR A 246 -2.68 8.54 -10.43
C TYR A 246 -1.25 8.75 -9.93
N PHE A 247 -0.47 7.68 -9.75
CA PHE A 247 0.93 7.79 -9.34
C PHE A 247 1.90 7.92 -10.53
N GLY A 248 1.54 7.35 -11.68
CA GLY A 248 2.48 7.09 -12.78
C GLY A 248 3.20 5.75 -12.61
N GLY A 249 3.51 5.06 -13.71
CA GLY A 249 3.98 3.67 -13.66
C GLY A 249 5.29 3.47 -12.88
N SER A 250 6.28 4.35 -13.07
CA SER A 250 7.54 4.32 -12.32
C SER A 250 7.35 4.60 -10.83
N SER A 251 6.40 5.46 -10.47
CA SER A 251 6.06 5.77 -9.08
C SER A 251 5.37 4.59 -8.38
N VAL A 252 4.55 3.81 -9.10
CA VAL A 252 3.93 2.59 -8.56
C VAL A 252 5.02 1.60 -8.13
N VAL A 253 5.98 1.31 -9.02
CA VAL A 253 7.12 0.44 -8.69
C VAL A 253 7.93 1.01 -7.53
N ALA A 254 8.23 2.31 -7.55
CA ALA A 254 9.04 2.95 -6.51
C ALA A 254 8.40 2.88 -5.12
N GLN A 255 7.08 3.04 -5.02
CA GLN A 255 6.35 2.92 -3.76
C GLN A 255 6.30 1.47 -3.28
N MET A 256 5.94 0.53 -4.15
CA MET A 256 5.86 -0.90 -3.78
C MET A 256 7.22 -1.53 -3.43
N LYS A 257 8.34 -0.93 -3.87
CA LYS A 257 9.69 -1.44 -3.58
C LYS A 257 10.09 -1.27 -2.12
N ARG A 258 9.60 -0.21 -1.47
CA ARG A 258 9.98 0.16 -0.10
C ARG A 258 9.09 -0.55 0.92
N PRO A 259 9.59 -0.80 2.15
CA PRO A 259 8.79 -1.49 3.16
C PRO A 259 7.58 -0.65 3.57
N HIS A 260 6.38 -1.26 3.51
CA HIS A 260 5.14 -0.68 4.01
C HIS A 260 5.00 -0.93 5.52
N VAL A 261 4.83 0.14 6.30
CA VAL A 261 4.69 0.08 7.76
C VAL A 261 3.22 -0.11 8.12
N GLU A 262 2.85 -1.36 8.40
CA GLU A 262 1.45 -1.79 8.55
C GLU A 262 1.18 -2.45 9.90
N TRP A 263 2.20 -2.65 10.72
CA TRP A 263 2.07 -3.36 11.99
C TRP A 263 1.31 -2.53 13.05
N TYR A 264 1.36 -1.19 12.97
CA TYR A 264 0.79 -0.28 13.97
C TYR A 264 -0.55 0.32 13.54
N GLY A 265 -1.49 0.42 14.50
CA GLY A 265 -2.81 1.01 14.32
C GLY A 265 -3.82 0.02 13.73
N ASP A 266 -4.90 -0.27 14.47
CA ASP A 266 -5.84 -1.34 14.11
C ASP A 266 -7.21 -0.83 13.64
N ARG A 267 -7.58 0.40 14.00
CA ARG A 267 -8.84 1.07 13.62
C ARG A 267 -8.57 2.55 13.40
N SER A 268 -9.32 3.22 12.53
CA SER A 268 -9.18 4.66 12.28
C SER A 268 -7.82 5.02 11.67
N GLY A 269 -7.64 6.26 11.20
CA GLY A 269 -6.44 6.71 10.49
C GLY A 269 -5.10 6.71 11.26
N TRP A 270 -4.89 5.85 12.25
CA TRP A 270 -3.64 5.71 13.01
C TRP A 270 -2.48 5.23 12.14
N THR A 271 -2.74 4.32 11.21
CA THR A 271 -1.74 3.87 10.23
C THR A 271 -1.16 5.05 9.45
N GLN A 272 -1.95 6.10 9.20
CA GLN A 272 -1.51 7.30 8.47
C GLN A 272 -0.39 8.08 9.16
N TYR A 273 -0.26 7.98 10.49
CA TYR A 273 0.81 8.66 11.21
C TYR A 273 2.15 7.95 11.02
N ILE A 274 2.14 6.62 10.98
CA ILE A 274 3.34 5.80 10.90
C ILE A 274 3.72 5.45 9.46
N SER A 275 2.85 5.69 8.47
CA SER A 275 3.16 5.48 7.06
C SER A 275 4.27 6.43 6.59
N PRO A 276 5.51 5.97 6.34
CA PRO A 276 6.57 6.87 5.92
C PRO A 276 6.26 7.40 4.53
N VAL A 277 6.26 8.73 4.36
CA VAL A 277 5.74 9.40 3.15
C VAL A 277 6.41 8.94 1.85
N ASN A 278 7.69 8.58 1.91
CA ASN A 278 8.45 8.13 0.76
C ASN A 278 8.35 6.62 0.53
N ASN A 279 7.77 5.86 1.47
CA ASN A 279 7.66 4.41 1.40
C ASN A 279 6.30 3.94 0.90
N MET A 280 5.23 4.59 1.34
CA MET A 280 3.87 4.13 1.07
C MET A 280 2.88 5.29 1.13
N PRO A 281 1.71 5.18 0.48
CA PRO A 281 0.65 6.14 0.64
C PRO A 281 0.19 6.27 2.09
N GLY A 282 0.15 7.51 2.60
CA GLY A 282 -0.26 7.78 3.97
C GLY A 282 -1.77 7.69 4.21
N TYR A 283 -2.61 7.80 3.18
CA TYR A 283 -4.07 7.74 3.33
C TYR A 283 -4.67 6.54 2.60
N GLY A 284 -5.72 5.94 3.20
CA GLY A 284 -6.31 4.68 2.77
C GLY A 284 -6.80 4.66 1.32
N ARG A 285 -7.35 5.78 0.84
CA ARG A 285 -7.74 5.94 -0.57
C ARG A 285 -6.54 5.70 -1.49
N GLN A 286 -5.45 6.43 -1.27
CA GLN A 286 -4.24 6.35 -2.09
C GLN A 286 -3.56 4.97 -1.98
N TYR A 287 -3.61 4.32 -0.81
CA TYR A 287 -3.12 2.96 -0.67
C TYR A 287 -3.88 1.98 -1.56
N GLN A 288 -5.22 2.04 -1.57
CA GLN A 288 -6.02 1.18 -2.44
C GLN A 288 -5.77 1.48 -3.92
N ILE A 289 -5.63 2.75 -4.30
CA ILE A 289 -5.29 3.14 -5.67
C ILE A 289 -3.94 2.52 -6.07
N LEU A 290 -2.93 2.54 -5.20
CA LEU A 290 -1.62 1.95 -5.48
C LEU A 290 -1.75 0.45 -5.76
N ILE A 291 -2.51 -0.27 -4.92
CA ILE A 291 -2.77 -1.71 -5.11
C ILE A 291 -3.58 -1.96 -6.39
N SER A 292 -4.58 -1.14 -6.69
CA SER A 292 -5.36 -1.24 -7.92
C SER A 292 -4.52 -1.01 -9.17
N GLU A 293 -3.67 0.01 -9.19
CA GLU A 293 -2.77 0.31 -10.32
C GLU A 293 -1.77 -0.82 -10.51
N ALA A 294 -1.07 -1.24 -9.46
CA ALA A 294 -0.12 -2.34 -9.53
C ALA A 294 -0.78 -3.62 -10.09
N SER A 295 -1.99 -3.94 -9.62
CA SER A 295 -2.73 -5.13 -10.04
C SER A 295 -3.19 -5.05 -11.49
N ALA A 296 -3.76 -3.91 -11.90
CA ALA A 296 -4.19 -3.68 -13.28
C ALA A 296 -2.99 -3.69 -14.25
N MET A 297 -1.84 -3.14 -13.83
CA MET A 297 -0.61 -3.22 -14.60
C MET A 297 -0.12 -4.67 -14.74
N LEU A 298 -0.13 -5.47 -13.67
CA LEU A 298 0.35 -6.86 -13.71
C LEU A 298 -0.46 -7.76 -14.67
N ILE A 299 -1.74 -7.46 -14.88
CA ILE A 299 -2.61 -8.18 -15.85
C ILE A 299 -2.58 -7.57 -17.26
N SER A 300 -1.86 -6.47 -17.48
CA SER A 300 -1.72 -5.84 -18.80
C SER A 300 -0.68 -6.54 -19.68
N ASP A 301 -0.66 -6.23 -20.96
CA ASP A 301 0.36 -6.73 -21.89
C ASP A 301 1.77 -6.22 -21.53
N SER A 302 2.75 -7.12 -21.51
CA SER A 302 4.11 -6.77 -21.07
C SER A 302 4.83 -5.80 -22.01
N THR A 303 4.55 -5.88 -23.31
CA THR A 303 5.16 -5.00 -24.32
C THR A 303 4.58 -3.60 -24.18
N ASP A 304 3.26 -3.51 -24.03
CA ASP A 304 2.58 -2.23 -23.80
C ASP A 304 3.06 -1.56 -22.51
N LEU A 305 3.15 -2.30 -21.39
CA LEU A 305 3.66 -1.78 -20.12
C LEU A 305 5.07 -1.19 -20.26
N SER A 306 5.99 -1.94 -20.90
CA SER A 306 7.36 -1.49 -21.08
C SER A 306 7.44 -0.27 -22.01
N ASN A 307 6.64 -0.23 -23.07
CA ASN A 307 6.68 0.86 -24.05
C ASN A 307 6.03 2.14 -23.54
N ILE A 308 4.92 2.02 -22.81
CA ILE A 308 4.13 3.17 -22.36
C ILE A 308 4.67 3.71 -21.03
N TYR A 309 5.02 2.83 -20.09
CA TYR A 309 5.35 3.22 -18.72
C TYR A 309 6.81 2.96 -18.33
N GLY A 310 7.58 2.26 -19.17
CA GLY A 310 9.00 1.98 -18.89
C GLY A 310 9.24 1.01 -17.73
N VAL A 311 8.21 0.24 -17.34
CA VAL A 311 8.27 -0.72 -16.22
C VAL A 311 8.00 -2.14 -16.72
N THR A 312 8.51 -3.13 -15.98
CA THR A 312 8.27 -4.55 -16.30
C THR A 312 7.28 -5.18 -15.32
N LYS A 313 6.67 -6.30 -15.72
CA LYS A 313 5.88 -7.13 -14.78
C LYS A 313 6.74 -7.64 -13.62
N GLU A 314 8.03 -7.90 -13.85
CA GLU A 314 8.94 -8.37 -12.81
C GLU A 314 9.14 -7.31 -11.71
N ASP A 315 9.37 -6.05 -12.08
CA ASP A 315 9.52 -4.96 -11.12
C ASP A 315 8.29 -4.81 -10.21
N LEU A 316 7.09 -4.91 -10.80
CA LEU A 316 5.81 -4.83 -10.09
C LEU A 316 5.57 -6.07 -9.21
N ALA A 317 5.84 -7.26 -9.76
CA ALA A 317 5.67 -8.52 -9.06
C ALA A 317 6.56 -8.57 -7.82
N ILE A 318 7.81 -8.15 -7.94
CA ILE A 318 8.75 -8.07 -6.82
C ILE A 318 8.18 -7.21 -5.68
N GLY A 319 7.72 -6.00 -5.98
CA GLY A 319 7.19 -5.07 -4.97
C GLY A 319 5.93 -5.59 -4.29
N ILE A 320 4.94 -6.06 -5.07
CA ILE A 320 3.68 -6.56 -4.50
C ILE A 320 3.86 -7.86 -3.72
N ILE A 321 4.72 -8.77 -4.18
CA ILE A 321 5.05 -10.00 -3.46
C ILE A 321 5.77 -9.66 -2.15
N GLN A 322 6.75 -8.74 -2.16
CA GLN A 322 7.43 -8.38 -0.93
C GLN A 322 6.49 -7.73 0.09
N THR A 323 5.60 -6.85 -0.36
CA THR A 323 4.54 -6.25 0.47
C THR A 323 3.63 -7.34 1.04
N ALA A 324 3.25 -8.33 0.23
CA ALA A 324 2.41 -9.44 0.64
C ALA A 324 3.07 -10.34 1.70
N ILE A 325 4.38 -10.61 1.59
CA ILE A 325 5.16 -11.36 2.57
C ILE A 325 5.11 -10.67 3.94
N ASP A 326 5.31 -9.35 3.97
CA ASP A 326 5.25 -8.56 5.20
C ASP A 326 3.82 -8.56 5.79
N LEU A 327 2.79 -8.27 4.97
CA LEU A 327 1.39 -8.27 5.40
C LEU A 327 0.94 -9.63 5.95
N TYR A 328 1.32 -10.72 5.27
CA TYR A 328 0.98 -12.07 5.71
C TYR A 328 1.59 -12.40 7.08
N ALA A 329 2.84 -12.00 7.33
CA ALA A 329 3.47 -12.19 8.63
C ALA A 329 2.81 -11.39 9.76
N LEU A 330 2.19 -10.25 9.44
CA LEU A 330 1.39 -9.50 10.40
C LEU A 330 0.08 -10.22 10.73
N VAL A 331 -0.60 -10.80 9.73
CA VAL A 331 -1.79 -11.64 9.96
C VAL A 331 -1.45 -12.82 10.88
N LYS A 332 -0.30 -13.48 10.69
CA LYS A 332 0.18 -14.55 11.59
C LYS A 332 0.40 -14.08 13.05
N GLN A 333 0.57 -12.78 13.26
CA GLN A 333 0.70 -12.16 14.59
C GLN A 333 -0.63 -11.58 15.09
N ASN A 334 -1.76 -12.02 14.52
CA ASN A 334 -3.10 -11.55 14.83
C ASN A 334 -3.32 -10.04 14.58
N LYS A 335 -2.52 -9.44 13.68
CA LYS A 335 -2.79 -8.09 13.20
C LYS A 335 -4.10 -8.07 12.42
N TYR A 336 -4.85 -6.98 12.59
CA TYR A 336 -6.00 -6.69 11.77
C TYR A 336 -6.01 -5.24 11.32
N TRP A 337 -6.74 -5.01 10.23
CA TRP A 337 -7.07 -3.70 9.69
C TRP A 337 -8.59 -3.56 9.76
N GLY A 338 -9.07 -2.93 10.81
CA GLY A 338 -10.50 -2.79 11.11
C GLY A 338 -11.24 -1.93 10.10
N ALA A 339 -12.57 -2.06 10.07
CA ALA A 339 -13.43 -1.14 9.35
C ALA A 339 -13.19 0.33 9.76
N GLY A 340 -13.51 1.23 8.84
CA GLY A 340 -13.17 2.65 8.97
C GLY A 340 -13.45 3.40 7.68
N GLY A 341 -14.55 3.04 7.01
CA GLY A 341 -14.95 3.67 5.76
C GLY A 341 -13.93 3.53 4.64
N ASN A 342 -13.48 2.31 4.37
CA ASN A 342 -12.48 1.95 3.36
C ASN A 342 -11.05 2.45 3.61
N LEU A 343 -10.76 3.10 4.74
CA LEU A 343 -9.39 3.56 5.06
C LEU A 343 -8.35 2.44 5.09
N ASN A 344 -8.78 1.21 5.35
CA ASN A 344 -7.94 0.06 5.66
C ASN A 344 -8.00 -1.04 4.58
N HIS A 345 -8.63 -0.77 3.44
CA HIS A 345 -8.76 -1.72 2.34
C HIS A 345 -7.44 -1.88 1.57
N GLY A 346 -7.33 -2.95 0.78
CA GLY A 346 -6.18 -3.24 -0.07
C GLY A 346 -5.09 -4.08 0.61
N ARG A 347 -5.32 -4.64 1.80
CA ARG A 347 -4.35 -5.54 2.47
C ARG A 347 -4.60 -7.02 2.19
N LYS A 348 -5.85 -7.41 1.93
CA LYS A 348 -6.19 -8.80 1.61
C LYS A 348 -5.66 -9.23 0.25
N TRP A 349 -5.90 -8.41 -0.78
CA TRP A 349 -5.57 -8.75 -2.16
C TRP A 349 -4.08 -9.03 -2.39
N PRO A 350 -3.12 -8.20 -1.92
CA PRO A 350 -1.70 -8.48 -2.11
C PRO A 350 -1.28 -9.87 -1.60
N ILE A 351 -1.79 -10.29 -0.43
CA ILE A 351 -1.49 -11.60 0.15
C ILE A 351 -2.01 -12.71 -0.77
N LEU A 352 -3.29 -12.66 -1.14
CA LEU A 352 -3.89 -13.67 -2.00
C LEU A 352 -3.21 -13.72 -3.38
N PHE A 353 -2.95 -12.56 -3.97
CA PHE A 353 -2.32 -12.41 -5.28
C PHE A 353 -0.89 -12.98 -5.29
N ALA A 354 -0.08 -12.69 -4.27
CA ALA A 354 1.23 -13.31 -4.13
C ALA A 354 1.14 -14.82 -3.91
N GLY A 355 0.14 -15.30 -3.14
CA GLY A 355 -0.14 -16.72 -2.99
C GLY A 355 -0.46 -17.42 -4.32
N LEU A 356 -1.16 -16.74 -5.23
CA LEU A 356 -1.40 -17.25 -6.58
C LEU A 356 -0.12 -17.31 -7.41
N LEU A 357 0.69 -16.25 -7.39
CA LEU A 357 1.95 -16.17 -8.15
C LEU A 357 3.01 -17.16 -7.65
N LEU A 358 3.11 -17.36 -6.35
CA LEU A 358 4.08 -18.26 -5.71
C LEU A 358 3.53 -19.67 -5.47
N ASN A 359 2.25 -19.89 -5.81
CA ASN A 359 1.50 -21.12 -5.51
C ASN A 359 1.46 -21.50 -4.01
N ASP A 360 1.61 -20.53 -3.10
CA ASP A 360 1.62 -20.74 -1.65
C ASP A 360 0.20 -21.03 -1.13
N ALA A 361 0.02 -22.19 -0.47
CA ALA A 361 -1.30 -22.64 -0.05
C ALA A 361 -1.91 -21.76 1.05
N ASP A 362 -1.11 -21.27 2.00
CA ASP A 362 -1.62 -20.49 3.11
C ASP A 362 -2.01 -19.09 2.67
N MET A 363 -1.18 -18.46 1.82
CA MET A 363 -1.49 -17.14 1.27
C MET A 363 -2.69 -17.16 0.31
N LYS A 364 -2.88 -18.22 -0.49
CA LYS A 364 -4.10 -18.41 -1.30
C LYS A 364 -5.36 -18.52 -0.44
N ASN A 365 -5.26 -19.16 0.73
CA ASN A 365 -6.37 -19.38 1.65
C ASN A 365 -6.50 -18.29 2.73
N ILE A 366 -5.89 -17.11 2.51
CA ILE A 366 -5.87 -16.03 3.51
C ILE A 366 -7.28 -15.60 3.97
N SER A 367 -8.28 -15.73 3.11
CA SER A 367 -9.69 -15.44 3.43
C SER A 367 -10.26 -16.31 4.56
N SER A 368 -9.70 -17.50 4.76
CA SER A 368 -10.11 -18.46 5.81
C SER A 368 -9.02 -18.64 6.87
N TYR A 369 -8.00 -17.78 6.89
CA TYR A 369 -6.92 -17.91 7.86
C TYR A 369 -7.44 -17.71 9.29
N PRO A 370 -7.05 -18.54 10.27
CA PRO A 370 -7.49 -18.40 11.65
C PRO A 370 -7.15 -17.02 12.21
N PHE A 371 -8.16 -16.33 12.71
CA PHE A 371 -8.03 -15.04 13.38
C PHE A 371 -8.62 -15.12 14.78
N ILE A 372 -7.89 -14.65 15.78
CA ILE A 372 -8.38 -14.55 17.15
C ILE A 372 -9.24 -13.29 17.22
N PRO A 373 -10.56 -13.42 17.46
CA PRO A 373 -11.46 -12.28 17.45
C PRO A 373 -11.03 -11.17 18.41
N VAL A 374 -11.25 -9.93 18.00
CA VAL A 374 -10.94 -8.74 18.81
C VAL A 374 -12.23 -7.99 19.10
N THR A 375 -12.51 -7.76 20.38
CA THR A 375 -13.66 -6.97 20.83
C THR A 375 -13.24 -5.51 20.99
N PRO A 376 -13.66 -4.59 20.10
CA PRO A 376 -13.42 -3.17 20.28
C PRO A 376 -14.27 -2.64 21.44
N SER A 377 -13.85 -1.53 22.06
CA SER A 377 -14.56 -0.91 23.18
C SER A 377 -15.97 -0.41 22.84
N ASN A 378 -16.31 -0.30 21.55
CA ASN A 378 -17.52 0.36 21.06
C ASN A 378 -18.34 -0.48 20.06
N GLY A 379 -18.19 -1.81 20.03
CA GLY A 379 -18.93 -2.61 19.06
C GLY A 379 -18.83 -4.11 19.24
N ALA A 380 -19.41 -4.83 18.27
CA ALA A 380 -19.34 -6.29 18.20
C ALA A 380 -17.92 -6.79 17.88
N ASP A 381 -17.71 -8.09 18.07
CA ASP A 381 -16.42 -8.74 17.80
C ASP A 381 -16.03 -8.63 16.32
N ILE A 382 -14.77 -8.27 16.08
CA ILE A 382 -14.14 -8.40 14.77
C ILE A 382 -13.67 -9.84 14.65
N THR A 383 -14.20 -10.58 13.68
CA THR A 383 -13.87 -12.00 13.45
C THR A 383 -12.99 -12.23 12.22
N ASN A 384 -12.68 -11.16 11.48
CA ASN A 384 -11.83 -11.22 10.30
C ASN A 384 -10.82 -10.05 10.27
N PRO A 385 -9.54 -10.29 9.92
CA PRO A 385 -8.52 -9.25 9.98
C PRO A 385 -8.62 -8.19 8.88
N PHE A 386 -9.44 -8.38 7.84
CA PHE A 386 -9.48 -7.49 6.69
C PHE A 386 -10.69 -6.55 6.73
N ALA A 387 -10.49 -5.29 6.35
CA ALA A 387 -11.54 -4.30 6.36
C ALA A 387 -12.59 -4.56 5.26
N GLU A 388 -12.19 -5.15 4.13
CA GLU A 388 -13.08 -5.53 3.03
C GLU A 388 -14.16 -6.54 3.49
N GLU A 389 -13.83 -7.37 4.48
CA GLU A 389 -14.73 -8.34 5.10
C GLU A 389 -15.74 -7.67 6.02
N GLN A 390 -15.35 -6.55 6.62
CA GLN A 390 -16.11 -5.87 7.65
C GLN A 390 -17.09 -4.82 7.10
N THR A 391 -16.81 -4.29 5.90
CA THR A 391 -17.54 -3.15 5.30
C THR A 391 -18.51 -3.53 4.19
N HIS A 392 -18.33 -4.66 3.52
CA HIS A 392 -19.21 -5.10 2.43
C HIS A 392 -20.13 -6.23 2.86
N PHE A 393 -21.39 -6.13 2.48
CA PHE A 393 -22.44 -7.07 2.86
C PHE A 393 -23.55 -7.08 1.81
N TYR A 394 -24.39 -8.10 1.86
CA TYR A 394 -25.73 -8.03 1.28
C TYR A 394 -26.69 -7.53 2.36
N VAL A 395 -27.49 -6.52 2.04
CA VAL A 395 -28.49 -5.99 2.98
C VAL A 395 -29.40 -7.12 3.44
N SER A 396 -29.45 -7.35 4.74
CA SER A 396 -30.33 -8.33 5.37
C SER A 396 -31.35 -7.64 6.27
N GLN A 397 -32.27 -8.41 6.86
CA GLN A 397 -33.20 -7.88 7.85
C GLN A 397 -32.49 -7.22 9.04
N SER A 398 -31.27 -7.65 9.37
CA SER A 398 -30.47 -7.05 10.44
C SER A 398 -30.11 -5.59 10.12
N GLN A 399 -29.65 -5.30 8.90
CA GLN A 399 -29.35 -3.92 8.47
C GLN A 399 -30.60 -3.06 8.36
N ILE A 400 -31.72 -3.63 7.90
CA ILE A 400 -33.01 -2.94 7.88
C ILE A 400 -33.41 -2.53 9.30
N ASN A 401 -33.34 -3.46 10.26
CA ASN A 401 -33.67 -3.19 11.65
C ASN A 401 -32.71 -2.16 12.29
N ALA A 402 -31.41 -2.26 12.00
CA ALA A 402 -30.39 -1.37 12.54
C ALA A 402 -30.59 0.10 12.11
N THR A 403 -31.18 0.32 10.93
CA THR A 403 -31.48 1.66 10.40
C THR A 403 -32.88 2.18 10.77
N HIS A 404 -33.64 1.42 11.57
CA HIS A 404 -34.99 1.78 12.05
C HIS A 404 -35.09 1.90 13.58
N VAL A 405 -33.95 1.91 14.28
CA VAL A 405 -33.93 2.13 15.73
C VAL A 405 -34.34 3.57 16.08
N PRO A 406 -34.91 3.83 17.28
CA PRO A 406 -35.24 5.18 17.69
C PRO A 406 -34.04 6.13 17.59
N TYR A 407 -34.27 7.35 17.10
CA TYR A 407 -33.25 8.39 16.90
C TYR A 407 -32.16 8.06 15.87
N TRP A 408 -32.34 7.02 15.06
CA TRP A 408 -31.44 6.75 13.95
C TRP A 408 -31.44 7.91 12.95
N GLY A 409 -30.27 8.51 12.72
CA GLY A 409 -30.11 9.69 11.87
C GLY A 409 -30.45 11.04 12.53
N ASP A 410 -30.85 11.05 13.81
CA ASP A 410 -31.09 12.27 14.57
C ASP A 410 -29.77 12.85 15.11
N GLN A 411 -29.35 13.98 14.55
CA GLN A 411 -28.11 14.67 14.90
C GLN A 411 -28.11 15.31 16.29
N SER A 412 -29.28 15.43 16.95
CA SER A 412 -29.39 15.94 18.31
C SER A 412 -29.07 14.90 19.38
N HIS A 413 -29.02 13.62 18.99
CA HIS A 413 -28.63 12.51 19.84
C HIS A 413 -27.21 12.05 19.45
N SER A 414 -26.43 11.61 20.45
CA SER A 414 -24.99 11.26 20.37
C SER A 414 -24.51 10.70 19.00
N PRO A 415 -23.35 11.13 18.47
CA PRO A 415 -22.84 10.72 17.14
C PRO A 415 -22.55 9.22 16.99
N TYR A 416 -22.73 8.43 18.06
CA TYR A 416 -22.54 7.00 18.07
C TYR A 416 -23.82 6.18 17.77
N VAL A 417 -24.98 6.83 17.56
CA VAL A 417 -26.28 6.14 17.39
C VAL A 417 -26.81 6.21 15.95
N GLY A 418 -26.01 6.65 14.97
CA GLY A 418 -26.49 6.80 13.60
C GLY A 418 -25.39 6.93 12.54
N PRO A 419 -25.78 7.10 11.27
CA PRO A 419 -24.86 7.20 10.14
C PRO A 419 -24.09 8.53 10.19
N ASP A 420 -23.14 8.69 9.25
CA ASP A 420 -22.36 9.91 9.08
C ASP A 420 -23.24 11.17 9.04
N TYR A 421 -23.16 12.00 10.08
CA TYR A 421 -24.00 13.19 10.27
C TYR A 421 -23.82 14.28 9.20
N ARG A 422 -22.75 14.18 8.39
CA ARG A 422 -22.46 15.15 7.33
C ARG A 422 -23.37 15.00 6.11
N VAL A 423 -24.15 13.92 6.06
CA VAL A 423 -25.06 13.59 4.96
C VAL A 423 -26.43 13.21 5.49
N THR A 424 -27.44 13.27 4.63
CA THR A 424 -28.80 12.81 4.97
C THR A 424 -28.79 11.32 5.30
N ALA A 425 -29.43 10.94 6.39
CA ALA A 425 -29.67 9.54 6.74
C ALA A 425 -30.81 8.96 5.89
N ILE A 426 -30.55 7.87 5.17
CA ILE A 426 -31.54 7.15 4.37
C ILE A 426 -31.53 5.68 4.83
N PRO A 427 -32.61 5.18 5.46
CA PRO A 427 -32.62 3.84 6.02
C PRO A 427 -32.73 2.77 4.91
N TYR A 428 -32.35 1.54 5.22
CA TYR A 428 -32.62 0.40 4.34
C TYR A 428 -34.06 -0.08 4.54
N THR A 429 -34.73 -0.40 3.46
CA THR A 429 -36.11 -0.89 3.44
C THR A 429 -36.18 -2.32 2.93
N SER A 430 -37.36 -2.93 2.95
CA SER A 430 -37.56 -4.28 2.40
C SER A 430 -37.23 -4.39 0.90
N THR A 431 -37.25 -3.29 0.15
CA THR A 431 -36.86 -3.30 -1.27
C THR A 431 -35.35 -3.40 -1.46
N ASP A 432 -34.57 -3.13 -0.41
CA ASP A 432 -33.11 -3.21 -0.43
C ASP A 432 -32.59 -4.60 -0.06
N LEU A 433 -33.45 -5.57 0.31
CA LEU A 433 -33.00 -6.94 0.65
C LEU A 433 -32.11 -7.55 -0.44
N GLU A 434 -31.01 -8.18 -0.05
CA GLU A 434 -29.98 -8.76 -0.93
C GLU A 434 -29.17 -7.75 -1.77
N LEU A 435 -29.38 -6.44 -1.61
CA LEU A 435 -28.60 -5.40 -2.28
C LEU A 435 -27.13 -5.48 -1.82
N PRO A 436 -26.15 -5.62 -2.74
CA PRO A 436 -24.74 -5.51 -2.40
C PRO A 436 -24.42 -4.08 -1.97
N GLU A 437 -23.91 -3.96 -0.76
CA GLU A 437 -23.82 -2.69 -0.08
C GLU A 437 -22.55 -2.58 0.76
N TRP A 438 -22.24 -1.33 1.07
CA TRP A 438 -21.11 -0.90 1.86
C TRP A 438 -21.58 -0.12 3.08
N GLY A 439 -20.86 -0.32 4.17
CA GLY A 439 -21.04 0.35 5.45
C GLY A 439 -19.70 0.86 5.99
N ILE A 440 -19.73 1.98 6.69
CA ILE A 440 -18.51 2.57 7.28
C ILE A 440 -17.86 1.61 8.29
N ASP A 441 -18.69 0.89 9.05
CA ASP A 441 -18.34 -0.13 10.03
C ASP A 441 -19.52 -1.09 10.29
N ASN A 442 -19.96 -1.80 9.24
CA ASN A 442 -21.14 -2.67 9.30
C ASN A 442 -20.99 -3.80 10.35
N THR A 443 -19.78 -4.35 10.50
CA THR A 443 -19.56 -5.49 11.41
C THR A 443 -19.69 -5.10 12.88
N THR A 444 -19.18 -3.93 13.28
CA THR A 444 -19.15 -3.57 14.70
C THR A 444 -20.13 -2.49 15.11
N VAL A 445 -20.56 -1.66 14.16
CA VAL A 445 -21.54 -0.58 14.37
C VAL A 445 -22.51 -0.50 13.18
N MET A 446 -23.33 -1.53 13.00
CA MET A 446 -24.32 -1.62 11.90
C MET A 446 -25.29 -0.42 11.82
N THR A 447 -25.54 0.27 12.94
CA THR A 447 -26.34 1.51 12.96
C THR A 447 -25.68 2.68 12.23
N ALA A 448 -24.38 2.58 11.91
CA ALA A 448 -23.65 3.59 11.15
C ALA A 448 -23.80 3.41 9.61
N ASP A 449 -24.42 2.33 9.16
CA ASP A 449 -24.67 2.10 7.74
C ASP A 449 -25.71 3.07 7.20
N ASN A 450 -25.61 3.43 5.91
CA ASN A 450 -26.49 4.42 5.29
C ASN A 450 -26.70 4.07 3.81
N ASN A 451 -27.97 3.98 3.40
CA ASN A 451 -28.33 3.75 1.99
C ASN A 451 -28.07 5.00 1.11
N ASN A 452 -27.66 6.12 1.71
CA ASN A 452 -27.31 7.31 0.96
C ASN A 452 -25.97 7.16 0.21
N TRP A 453 -26.02 7.22 -1.12
CA TRP A 453 -24.85 7.23 -2.00
C TRP A 453 -23.89 8.39 -1.76
N ALA A 454 -24.37 9.52 -1.23
CA ALA A 454 -23.55 10.68 -0.91
C ALA A 454 -22.70 10.50 0.36
N THR A 455 -22.81 9.36 1.06
CA THR A 455 -22.02 9.09 2.28
C THR A 455 -20.53 9.27 2.01
N LEU A 456 -19.89 10.20 2.72
CA LEU A 456 -18.58 10.74 2.33
C LEU A 456 -17.49 9.67 2.17
N TYR A 457 -17.33 8.79 3.16
CA TYR A 457 -16.30 7.74 3.10
C TYR A 457 -16.49 6.73 1.96
N ARG A 458 -17.74 6.57 1.48
CA ARG A 458 -18.06 5.74 0.32
C ARG A 458 -17.34 6.25 -0.92
N GLN A 459 -17.47 7.55 -1.20
CA GLN A 459 -16.87 8.21 -2.36
C GLN A 459 -15.37 8.45 -2.15
N GLU A 460 -15.01 8.95 -0.95
CA GLU A 460 -13.64 9.34 -0.62
C GLU A 460 -12.68 8.16 -0.61
N CYS A 461 -13.13 6.94 -0.30
CA CYS A 461 -12.23 5.80 -0.16
C CYS A 461 -12.69 4.56 -0.95
N GLY A 462 -13.94 4.46 -1.38
CA GLY A 462 -14.44 3.35 -2.22
C GLY A 462 -13.98 3.42 -3.68
N CYS A 463 -13.54 4.58 -4.15
CA CYS A 463 -13.07 4.77 -5.53
C CYS A 463 -11.80 3.96 -5.88
N GLY A 464 -11.11 3.36 -4.91
CA GLY A 464 -9.80 2.73 -5.11
C GLY A 464 -9.82 1.23 -5.45
N ILE A 465 -10.98 0.60 -5.63
CA ILE A 465 -11.09 -0.88 -5.59
C ILE A 465 -11.07 -1.58 -6.96
N CYS A 466 -11.45 -0.89 -8.04
CA CYS A 466 -11.81 -1.58 -9.30
C CYS A 466 -10.63 -2.27 -10.00
N GLY A 467 -9.39 -1.78 -9.85
CA GLY A 467 -8.21 -2.34 -10.52
C GLY A 467 -7.84 -3.73 -9.98
N TYR A 468 -7.82 -3.89 -8.66
CA TYR A 468 -7.54 -5.20 -8.07
C TYR A 468 -8.76 -6.14 -8.08
N VAL A 469 -9.99 -5.62 -8.11
CA VAL A 469 -11.17 -6.44 -8.38
C VAL A 469 -11.13 -7.00 -9.81
N LEU A 470 -10.80 -6.19 -10.81
CA LEU A 470 -10.63 -6.65 -12.19
C LEU A 470 -9.54 -7.74 -12.28
N ALA A 471 -8.41 -7.55 -11.61
CA ALA A 471 -7.35 -8.57 -11.57
C ALA A 471 -7.81 -9.88 -10.92
N ALA A 472 -8.58 -9.81 -9.83
CA ALA A 472 -9.17 -10.99 -9.19
C ALA A 472 -10.23 -11.70 -10.06
N LEU A 473 -10.90 -10.97 -10.95
CA LEU A 473 -11.82 -11.55 -11.92
C LEU A 473 -11.07 -12.19 -13.09
N ALA A 474 -9.99 -11.55 -13.55
CA ALA A 474 -9.24 -11.96 -14.73
C ALA A 474 -8.32 -13.17 -14.49
N ILE A 475 -7.86 -13.37 -13.25
CA ILE A 475 -7.03 -14.51 -12.88
C ILE A 475 -7.92 -15.68 -12.48
N SER A 476 -7.73 -16.81 -13.17
CA SER A 476 -8.53 -18.02 -12.94
C SER A 476 -8.53 -18.46 -11.48
N GLY A 477 -9.72 -18.64 -10.92
CA GLY A 477 -9.93 -19.08 -9.53
C GLY A 477 -9.71 -18.00 -8.46
N ALA A 478 -9.19 -16.82 -8.79
CA ALA A 478 -8.85 -15.79 -7.81
C ALA A 478 -10.09 -15.21 -7.09
N LYS A 479 -11.19 -14.92 -7.81
CA LYS A 479 -12.48 -14.52 -7.20
C LYS A 479 -12.98 -15.52 -6.16
N ALA A 480 -12.91 -16.82 -6.47
CA ALA A 480 -13.38 -17.88 -5.57
C ALA A 480 -12.54 -17.94 -4.30
N LEU A 481 -11.21 -17.84 -4.42
CA LEU A 481 -10.30 -17.79 -3.27
C LEU A 481 -10.46 -16.49 -2.46
N TYR A 482 -10.79 -15.38 -3.12
CA TYR A 482 -11.08 -14.12 -2.43
C TYR A 482 -12.33 -14.28 -1.54
N ASN A 483 -13.28 -15.14 -1.90
CA ASN A 483 -14.38 -15.58 -1.03
C ASN A 483 -15.17 -14.43 -0.36
N LYS A 484 -15.52 -13.40 -1.15
CA LYS A 484 -16.33 -12.26 -0.71
C LYS A 484 -17.24 -11.77 -1.85
N PRO A 485 -18.26 -12.54 -2.28
CA PRO A 485 -19.05 -12.22 -3.47
C PRO A 485 -19.71 -10.83 -3.40
N GLU A 486 -20.17 -10.40 -2.24
CA GLU A 486 -20.74 -9.07 -2.00
C GLU A 486 -19.78 -7.93 -2.31
N PHE A 487 -18.46 -8.14 -2.17
CA PHE A 487 -17.46 -7.15 -2.52
C PHE A 487 -17.34 -6.96 -4.04
N PHE A 488 -17.42 -8.05 -4.80
CA PHE A 488 -17.40 -8.00 -6.26
C PHE A 488 -18.70 -7.39 -6.80
N ASP A 489 -19.85 -7.83 -6.28
CA ASP A 489 -21.15 -7.32 -6.67
C ASP A 489 -21.29 -5.82 -6.32
N TYR A 490 -20.74 -5.41 -5.17
CA TYR A 490 -20.67 -4.01 -4.78
C TYR A 490 -19.79 -3.19 -5.72
N CYS A 491 -18.63 -3.73 -6.14
CA CYS A 491 -17.77 -3.06 -7.11
C CYS A 491 -18.47 -2.85 -8.46
N ASP A 492 -19.20 -3.86 -8.95
CA ASP A 492 -20.03 -3.73 -10.16
C ASP A 492 -21.08 -2.62 -10.00
N ARG A 493 -21.84 -2.64 -8.90
CA ARG A 493 -22.83 -1.62 -8.57
C ARG A 493 -22.22 -0.22 -8.47
N TYR A 494 -21.10 -0.10 -7.76
CA TYR A 494 -20.38 1.17 -7.56
C TYR A 494 -19.94 1.76 -8.89
N MET A 495 -19.27 0.96 -9.73
CA MET A 495 -18.78 1.40 -11.04
C MET A 495 -19.91 1.70 -12.03
N THR A 496 -21.12 1.18 -11.79
CA THR A 496 -22.31 1.43 -12.62
C THR A 496 -23.04 2.72 -12.22
N VAL A 497 -23.20 2.95 -10.91
CA VAL A 497 -23.96 4.09 -10.39
C VAL A 497 -23.14 5.38 -10.38
N THR A 498 -21.83 5.28 -10.16
CA THR A 498 -20.96 6.46 -10.13
C THR A 498 -20.66 7.00 -11.52
N THR A 499 -20.59 8.32 -11.64
CA THR A 499 -20.39 9.01 -12.92
C THR A 499 -19.00 8.73 -13.50
N LYS A 500 -18.94 8.35 -14.78
CA LYS A 500 -17.67 8.16 -15.48
C LYS A 500 -16.81 9.41 -15.48
N ASN A 501 -15.49 9.24 -15.48
CA ASN A 501 -14.50 10.31 -15.53
C ASN A 501 -14.54 11.29 -14.34
N THR A 502 -15.14 10.91 -13.20
CA THR A 502 -15.08 11.67 -11.95
C THR A 502 -14.18 10.99 -10.91
N SER A 503 -13.67 11.77 -9.96
CA SER A 503 -12.91 11.24 -8.82
C SER A 503 -13.75 10.30 -7.97
N ASP A 504 -15.07 10.51 -7.91
CA ASP A 504 -15.94 9.68 -7.10
C ASP A 504 -15.98 8.24 -7.62
N ARG A 505 -15.98 8.04 -8.96
CA ARG A 505 -15.91 6.70 -9.54
C ARG A 505 -14.53 6.08 -9.36
N GLN A 506 -13.49 6.79 -9.78
CA GLN A 506 -12.12 6.30 -9.72
C GLN A 506 -11.13 7.45 -9.90
N TRP A 507 -10.11 7.53 -9.04
CA TRP A 507 -9.03 8.53 -9.12
C TRP A 507 -7.96 8.15 -10.15
N SER A 508 -7.72 6.85 -10.34
CA SER A 508 -6.86 6.34 -11.41
C SER A 508 -7.64 6.16 -12.71
N ARG A 509 -7.54 7.12 -13.64
CA ARG A 509 -8.20 7.00 -14.95
C ARG A 509 -7.74 5.75 -15.71
N PHE A 510 -6.49 5.32 -15.50
CA PHE A 510 -6.00 4.04 -15.97
C PHE A 510 -6.86 2.86 -15.46
N CYS A 511 -7.07 2.74 -14.14
CA CYS A 511 -7.88 1.66 -13.58
C CYS A 511 -9.34 1.72 -14.04
N GLU A 512 -9.90 2.92 -14.21
CA GLU A 512 -11.26 3.11 -14.72
C GLU A 512 -11.39 2.63 -16.16
N GLN A 513 -10.45 3.00 -17.03
CA GLN A 513 -10.46 2.58 -18.43
C GLN A 513 -10.21 1.08 -18.57
N MET A 514 -9.32 0.51 -17.76
CA MET A 514 -9.11 -0.94 -17.70
C MET A 514 -10.40 -1.67 -17.29
N TRP A 515 -11.11 -1.16 -16.28
CA TRP A 515 -12.41 -1.69 -15.88
C TRP A 515 -13.43 -1.61 -17.02
N ASP A 516 -13.61 -0.44 -17.62
CA ASP A 516 -14.60 -0.22 -18.68
C ASP A 516 -14.30 -1.04 -19.95
N ALA A 517 -13.02 -1.28 -20.25
CA ALA A 517 -12.61 -2.05 -21.41
C ALA A 517 -12.77 -3.56 -21.23
N TYR A 518 -12.50 -4.09 -20.02
CA TYR A 518 -12.30 -5.53 -19.83
C TYR A 518 -13.25 -6.21 -18.86
N ARG A 519 -13.99 -5.47 -18.02
CA ARG A 519 -14.87 -6.09 -17.01
C ARG A 519 -15.91 -7.02 -17.64
N ALA A 520 -16.42 -6.69 -18.83
CA ALA A 520 -17.43 -7.49 -19.53
C ALA A 520 -16.95 -8.91 -19.91
N ASP A 521 -15.64 -9.10 -20.04
CA ASP A 521 -15.04 -10.37 -20.49
C ASP A 521 -14.94 -11.40 -19.35
N TYR A 522 -15.11 -10.97 -18.10
CA TYR A 522 -14.83 -11.78 -16.92
C TYR A 522 -16.08 -12.18 -16.13
N GLY A 523 -17.02 -12.80 -16.85
CA GLY A 523 -18.24 -13.39 -16.29
C GLY A 523 -19.31 -12.36 -15.96
N LEU A 524 -20.46 -12.86 -15.50
CA LEU A 524 -21.62 -12.02 -15.17
C LEU A 524 -21.26 -11.00 -14.08
N GLY A 525 -21.81 -9.80 -14.20
CA GLY A 525 -21.76 -8.77 -13.19
C GLY A 525 -23.13 -8.54 -12.55
N TYR A 526 -23.10 -8.07 -11.32
CA TYR A 526 -24.32 -7.65 -10.63
C TYR A 526 -24.96 -6.45 -11.36
N VAL A 527 -26.27 -6.49 -11.56
CA VAL A 527 -27.03 -5.40 -12.21
C VAL A 527 -28.04 -4.77 -11.26
N SER A 528 -28.86 -5.59 -10.60
CA SER A 528 -29.95 -5.10 -9.75
C SER A 528 -30.43 -6.17 -8.77
N VAL A 529 -31.37 -5.79 -7.91
CA VAL A 529 -32.20 -6.72 -7.12
C VAL A 529 -33.64 -6.56 -7.57
N LEU A 530 -34.32 -7.68 -7.85
CA LEU A 530 -35.76 -7.72 -8.14
C LEU A 530 -36.44 -8.71 -7.20
N GLY A 531 -37.38 -8.23 -6.38
CA GLY A 531 -38.13 -9.07 -5.44
C GLY A 531 -37.25 -9.81 -4.42
N GLY A 532 -36.14 -9.19 -3.99
CA GLY A 532 -35.17 -9.83 -3.08
C GLY A 532 -34.27 -10.87 -3.76
N VAL A 533 -34.19 -10.89 -5.09
CA VAL A 533 -33.30 -11.77 -5.85
C VAL A 533 -32.32 -10.94 -6.65
N ARG A 534 -31.02 -11.15 -6.42
CA ARG A 534 -29.92 -10.53 -7.20
C ARG A 534 -30.00 -10.97 -8.67
N GLN A 535 -29.87 -10.01 -9.56
CA GLN A 535 -29.85 -10.19 -11.01
C GLN A 535 -28.43 -9.99 -11.54
N TYR A 536 -28.05 -10.85 -12.48
CA TYR A 536 -26.73 -10.88 -13.07
C TYR A 536 -26.82 -10.93 -14.59
N GLU A 537 -26.02 -10.11 -15.27
CA GLU A 537 -25.95 -10.08 -16.73
C GLU A 537 -24.49 -9.91 -17.16
N THR A 538 -24.19 -10.16 -18.44
CA THR A 538 -22.91 -9.75 -18.99
C THR A 538 -22.82 -8.21 -18.93
N PRO A 539 -21.82 -7.63 -18.25
CA PRO A 539 -21.71 -6.17 -18.16
C PRO A 539 -21.73 -5.54 -19.55
N SER A 540 -22.67 -4.62 -19.81
CA SER A 540 -22.77 -4.01 -21.14
C SER A 540 -21.56 -3.09 -21.39
N LEU A 541 -20.84 -3.34 -22.48
CA LEU A 541 -19.95 -2.34 -23.09
C LEU A 541 -20.83 -1.18 -23.57
N SER A 542 -21.00 -0.14 -22.75
CA SER A 542 -21.67 1.07 -23.20
C SER A 542 -20.80 1.73 -24.29
N ASN A 543 -21.14 1.39 -25.54
CA ASN A 543 -20.69 1.87 -26.84
C ASN A 543 -19.32 1.40 -27.36
N GLY A 544 -19.35 0.26 -28.05
CA GLY A 544 -18.69 0.10 -29.35
C GLY A 544 -17.21 -0.29 -29.32
N ILE A 545 -16.94 -1.59 -29.31
CA ILE A 545 -16.29 -2.36 -30.38
C ILE A 545 -16.19 -3.78 -29.84
N ILE A 546 -16.98 -4.67 -30.44
CA ILE A 546 -16.78 -6.11 -30.34
C ILE A 546 -15.44 -6.40 -31.02
N LYS A 547 -14.50 -7.04 -30.31
CA LYS A 547 -13.38 -7.76 -30.96
C LYS A 547 -13.82 -9.16 -31.30
#